data_AF-A0A4Q4BU52-F1
#
_entry.id   AF-A0A4Q4BU52-F1
#
_cell.length_a   1.000
_cell.length_b   1.000
_cell.length_c   1.000
_cell.angle_alpha   90.00
_cell.angle_beta   90.00
_cell.angle_gamma   90.00
#
_symmetry.space_group_name_H-M   'P 1'
#
loop_
_entity.id
_entity.type
_entity.pdbx_description
1 polymer ?
#
loop_
_entity_poly.entity_id
_entity_poly.type
_entity_poly.pdbx_seq_one_letter_code
_entity_poly.pdbx_strand_id
1 'polypeptide(L)'
;MKTSGVAPRDHPPFANSDDGYAWQSSWCDRCIHDQPAREGRYEDACGIWYIAECGQTPGEWLRQPGQRYGDQYHCIEFRSEDDGPEPPTDPEPTPPGQGELLPMEPYLGVKMFADVAAEVATVSTTS
;
A
#
# COMPACT_ATOMS: atom_id res chain seq x y z
N MET A 1 11.29 -5.93 1.26
CA MET A 1 10.35 -4.83 0.96
C MET A 1 8.95 -5.26 1.40
N LYS A 2 8.36 -4.57 2.38
CA LYS A 2 6.93 -4.72 2.71
C LYS A 2 6.21 -3.61 1.95
N THR A 3 5.64 -3.92 0.79
CA THR A 3 4.73 -3.02 0.09
C THR A 3 3.42 -3.00 0.85
N SER A 4 3.20 -1.95 1.63
CA SER A 4 1.85 -1.59 2.07
C SER A 4 1.14 -0.99 0.85
N GLY A 5 0.81 -1.83 -0.14
CA GLY A 5 0.38 -1.42 -1.48
C GLY A 5 -0.73 -2.30 -2.01
N VAL A 6 -1.63 -1.70 -2.78
CA VAL A 6 -2.70 -2.41 -3.49
C VAL A 6 -2.06 -3.35 -4.50
N ALA A 7 -2.53 -4.60 -4.59
CA ALA A 7 -1.98 -5.55 -5.54
C ALA A 7 -2.15 -5.06 -7.00
N PRO A 8 -1.16 -5.28 -7.88
CA PRO A 8 -1.30 -5.00 -9.30
C PRO A 8 -2.41 -5.86 -9.93
N ARG A 9 -3.02 -5.34 -10.98
CA ARG A 9 -4.11 -6.00 -11.72
C ARG A 9 -3.54 -6.66 -12.97
N ASP A 10 -3.96 -7.88 -13.26
CA ASP A 10 -3.44 -8.72 -14.34
C ASP A 10 -4.01 -8.36 -15.73
N HIS A 11 -3.91 -7.10 -16.10
CA HIS A 11 -4.19 -6.63 -17.46
C HIS A 11 -3.32 -5.42 -17.78
N PRO A 12 -2.93 -5.23 -19.05
CA PRO A 12 -2.19 -4.05 -19.46
C PRO A 12 -3.04 -2.80 -19.25
N PRO A 13 -2.45 -1.69 -18.78
CA PRO A 13 -3.19 -0.44 -18.58
C PRO A 13 -3.48 0.30 -19.90
N PHE A 14 -2.62 0.15 -20.90
CA PHE A 14 -2.71 0.88 -22.17
C PHE A 14 -3.07 -0.05 -23.33
N ALA A 15 -3.83 0.47 -24.28
CA ALA A 15 -4.17 -0.27 -25.50
C ALA A 15 -3.04 -0.22 -26.55
N ASN A 16 -2.14 0.76 -26.44
CA ASN A 16 -1.00 0.98 -27.33
C ASN A 16 0.15 1.68 -26.58
N SER A 17 1.32 1.76 -27.22
CA SER A 17 2.52 2.40 -26.65
C SER A 17 2.37 3.91 -26.48
N ASP A 18 1.62 4.59 -27.35
CA ASP A 18 1.51 6.05 -27.34
C ASP A 18 0.77 6.55 -26.10
N ASP A 19 -0.28 5.85 -25.67
CA ASP A 19 -0.97 6.14 -24.41
C ASP A 19 -0.02 5.99 -23.21
N GLY A 20 0.88 5.01 -23.27
CA GLY A 20 1.92 4.78 -22.28
C GLY A 20 2.95 5.91 -22.21
N TYR A 21 3.42 6.39 -23.36
CA TYR A 21 4.32 7.55 -23.42
C TYR A 21 3.64 8.84 -22.94
N ALA A 22 2.37 9.04 -23.33
CA ALA A 22 1.59 10.19 -22.88
C ALA A 22 1.40 10.18 -21.35
N TRP A 23 1.19 9.00 -20.77
CA TRP A 23 1.09 8.84 -19.33
C TRP A 23 2.41 9.16 -18.64
N GLN A 24 3.52 8.57 -19.10
CA GLN A 24 4.85 8.83 -18.57
C GLN A 24 5.17 10.33 -18.59
N SER A 25 4.93 11.01 -19.71
CA SER A 25 5.18 12.45 -19.82
C SER A 25 4.35 13.32 -18.87
N SER A 26 3.22 12.82 -18.37
CA SER A 26 2.26 13.61 -17.58
C SER A 26 2.30 13.31 -16.09
N TRP A 27 2.73 12.10 -15.72
CA TRP A 27 2.56 11.55 -14.36
C TRP A 27 3.81 10.92 -13.77
N CYS A 28 4.82 10.63 -14.59
CA CYS A 28 6.02 9.95 -14.11
C CYS A 28 6.73 10.74 -13.01
N ASP A 29 6.82 12.06 -13.19
CA ASP A 29 7.42 13.03 -12.26
C ASP A 29 6.54 13.34 -11.02
N ARG A 30 5.31 12.82 -10.98
CA ARG A 30 4.30 13.16 -9.96
C ARG A 30 3.94 11.99 -9.06
N CYS A 31 4.24 10.77 -9.49
CA CYS A 31 3.97 9.55 -8.74
C CYS A 31 5.04 9.36 -7.64
N ILE A 32 4.68 8.72 -6.52
CA ILE A 32 5.49 8.48 -5.29
C ILE A 32 6.92 7.91 -5.47
N HIS A 33 7.39 7.59 -6.67
CA HIS A 33 8.70 6.97 -6.90
C HIS A 33 9.57 7.81 -7.85
N ASP A 34 9.81 9.05 -7.46
CA ASP A 34 10.45 10.08 -8.29
C ASP A 34 11.55 10.90 -7.57
N GLN A 35 11.99 10.49 -6.37
CA GLN A 35 13.12 11.09 -5.62
C GLN A 35 14.31 11.23 -6.54
N PRO A 36 14.64 10.20 -7.34
CA PRO A 36 15.74 10.30 -8.26
C PRO A 36 15.56 11.45 -9.27
N ALA A 37 14.39 11.65 -9.88
CA ALA A 37 14.18 12.79 -10.80
C ALA A 37 14.18 14.16 -10.10
N ARG A 38 13.67 14.26 -8.87
CA ARG A 38 13.81 15.48 -8.04
C ARG A 38 15.27 15.81 -7.72
N GLU A 39 16.12 14.79 -7.67
CA GLU A 39 17.58 14.89 -7.52
C GLU A 39 18.33 14.96 -8.88
N GLY A 40 17.61 15.04 -10.01
CA GLY A 40 18.19 15.14 -11.36
C GLY A 40 18.61 13.82 -12.01
N ARG A 41 18.29 12.67 -11.38
CA ARG A 41 18.48 11.30 -11.88
C ARG A 41 17.18 10.77 -12.49
N TYR A 42 16.84 11.30 -13.67
CA TYR A 42 15.58 10.96 -14.36
C TYR A 42 15.54 9.50 -14.87
N GLU A 43 16.69 8.86 -15.07
CA GLU A 43 16.77 7.45 -15.46
C GLU A 43 16.30 6.46 -14.38
N ASP A 44 16.33 6.87 -13.12
CA ASP A 44 15.97 6.06 -11.95
C ASP A 44 14.55 6.37 -11.43
N ALA A 45 13.92 7.37 -12.03
CA ALA A 45 12.54 7.77 -11.76
C ALA A 45 11.54 6.82 -12.45
N CYS A 46 10.29 6.81 -11.99
CA CYS A 46 9.22 5.95 -12.53
C CYS A 46 9.32 4.45 -12.20
N GLY A 47 9.82 4.07 -11.02
CA GLY A 47 9.91 2.65 -10.64
C GLY A 47 8.60 1.85 -10.82
N ILE A 48 7.45 2.50 -10.66
CA ILE A 48 6.12 1.88 -10.83
C ILE A 48 5.76 1.57 -12.30
N TRP A 49 6.39 2.24 -13.26
CA TRP A 49 6.20 2.01 -14.69
C TRP A 49 6.60 0.59 -15.11
N TYR A 50 7.58 -0.02 -14.44
CA TYR A 50 8.02 -1.39 -14.74
C TYR A 50 6.90 -2.42 -14.59
N ILE A 51 5.91 -2.18 -13.72
CA ILE A 51 4.74 -3.06 -13.58
C ILE A 51 3.87 -2.98 -14.84
N ALA A 52 3.70 -1.78 -15.42
CA ALA A 52 2.99 -1.56 -16.68
C ALA A 52 3.71 -2.23 -17.87
N GLU A 53 5.03 -2.17 -17.92
CA GLU A 53 5.85 -2.88 -18.92
C GLU A 53 5.72 -4.41 -18.81
N CYS A 54 5.51 -4.93 -17.60
CA CYS A 54 5.20 -6.35 -17.38
C CYS A 54 3.79 -6.76 -17.81
N GLY A 55 3.00 -5.83 -18.39
CA GLY A 55 1.63 -6.08 -18.82
C GLY A 55 0.62 -6.10 -17.66
N GLN A 56 0.97 -5.54 -16.51
CA GLN A 56 0.10 -5.44 -15.34
C GLN A 56 -0.24 -3.97 -15.05
N THR A 57 -1.43 -3.69 -14.56
CA THR A 57 -1.78 -2.33 -14.12
C THR A 57 -1.35 -2.15 -12.67
N PRO A 58 -0.52 -1.15 -12.34
CA PRO A 58 -0.16 -0.87 -10.96
C PRO A 58 -1.40 -0.70 -10.06
N GLY A 59 -1.32 -1.24 -8.84
CA GLY A 59 -2.43 -1.15 -7.89
C GLY A 59 -2.70 0.29 -7.46
N GLU A 60 -1.64 1.09 -7.46
CA GLU A 60 -1.55 2.49 -7.09
C GLU A 60 -2.08 3.44 -8.19
N TRP A 61 -2.57 2.92 -9.32
CA TRP A 61 -3.14 3.75 -10.40
C TRP A 61 -4.67 3.80 -10.33
N LEU A 62 -5.22 4.98 -10.07
CA LEU A 62 -6.64 5.26 -10.11
C LEU A 62 -7.12 5.51 -11.54
N ARG A 63 -8.02 4.67 -12.04
CA ARG A 63 -8.66 4.90 -13.33
C ARG A 63 -9.50 6.18 -13.29
N GLN A 64 -9.34 7.03 -14.31
CA GLN A 64 -10.18 8.20 -14.52
C GLN A 64 -11.25 7.90 -15.58
N PRO A 65 -12.53 7.75 -15.21
CA PRO A 65 -13.59 7.45 -16.16
C PRO A 65 -13.74 8.56 -17.21
N GLY A 66 -13.85 8.19 -18.49
CA GLY A 66 -14.03 9.14 -19.59
C GLY A 66 -12.74 9.84 -20.07
N GLN A 67 -11.65 9.76 -19.29
CA GLN A 67 -10.35 10.23 -19.73
C GLN A 67 -9.67 9.22 -20.66
N ARG A 68 -8.79 9.73 -21.51
CA ARG A 68 -8.03 8.97 -22.51
C ARG A 68 -6.58 9.46 -22.51
N TYR A 69 -5.70 8.70 -23.15
CA TYR A 69 -4.29 9.03 -23.26
C TYR A 69 -3.67 9.21 -21.87
N GLY A 70 -2.78 10.21 -21.70
CA GLY A 70 -2.02 10.41 -20.47
C GLY A 70 -2.84 10.50 -19.19
N ASP A 71 -4.12 10.88 -19.23
CA ASP A 71 -4.95 11.07 -18.04
C ASP A 71 -5.87 9.89 -17.70
N GLN A 72 -5.80 8.79 -18.44
CA GLN A 72 -6.68 7.64 -18.20
C GLN A 72 -6.42 6.96 -16.83
N TYR A 73 -5.23 7.14 -16.27
CA TYR A 73 -4.85 6.72 -14.92
C TYR A 73 -4.14 7.86 -14.19
N HIS A 74 -4.53 8.14 -12.95
CA HIS A 74 -3.79 9.02 -12.04
C HIS A 74 -3.18 8.19 -10.91
N CYS A 75 -2.12 8.68 -10.26
CA CYS A 75 -1.59 8.06 -9.05
C CYS A 75 -2.60 8.20 -7.89
N ILE A 76 -2.83 7.14 -7.10
CA ILE A 76 -3.76 7.13 -5.95
C ILE A 76 -3.23 8.00 -4.80
N GLU A 77 -1.91 8.06 -4.64
CA GLU A 77 -1.27 8.87 -3.62
C GLU A 77 -0.12 9.71 -4.21
N PHE A 78 -0.07 10.98 -3.82
CA PHE A 78 1.01 11.94 -4.11
C PHE A 78 1.90 12.13 -2.86
N ARG A 79 2.12 11.08 -2.06
CA ARG A 79 2.93 11.20 -0.85
C ARG A 79 4.34 11.64 -1.20
N SER A 80 4.96 12.41 -0.31
CA SER A 80 6.41 12.58 -0.41
C SER A 80 7.06 11.21 -0.12
N GLU A 81 8.16 10.89 -0.79
CA GLU A 81 8.88 9.62 -0.57
C GLU A 81 9.37 9.42 0.87
N ASP A 82 9.42 10.51 1.64
CA ASP A 82 9.74 10.53 3.06
C ASP A 82 8.49 10.37 3.96
N ASP A 83 7.27 10.41 3.43
CA ASP A 83 6.01 10.13 4.17
C ASP A 83 5.76 8.63 4.33
N GLY A 84 6.80 7.89 4.73
CA GLY A 84 6.57 6.73 5.59
C GLY A 84 5.92 7.21 6.89
N PRO A 85 5.09 6.41 7.58
CA PRO A 85 4.68 6.79 8.93
C PRO A 85 5.97 6.98 9.74
N GLU A 86 6.28 8.23 10.07
CA GLU A 86 7.23 8.53 11.14
C GLU A 86 6.72 7.70 12.33
N PRO A 87 7.56 6.87 12.97
CA PRO A 87 7.13 6.20 14.19
C PRO A 87 6.58 7.29 15.11
N PRO A 88 5.32 7.18 15.58
CA PRO A 88 4.67 8.26 16.32
C PRO A 88 5.60 8.68 17.44
N THR A 89 6.04 9.95 17.40
CA THR A 89 7.15 10.45 18.23
C THR A 89 6.78 10.49 19.70
N ASP A 90 5.48 10.41 20.02
CA ASP A 90 4.94 10.13 21.34
C ASP A 90 3.55 9.48 21.19
N PRO A 91 3.10 8.67 22.16
CA PRO A 91 1.70 8.26 22.24
C PRO A 91 0.80 9.50 22.25
N GLU A 92 -0.18 9.56 21.35
CA GLU A 92 -1.16 10.65 21.37
C GLU A 92 -1.82 10.72 22.76
N PRO A 93 -1.97 11.93 23.34
CA PRO A 93 -2.70 12.09 24.59
C PRO A 93 -4.10 11.52 24.44
N THR A 94 -4.53 10.70 25.40
CA THR A 94 -5.87 10.10 25.38
C THR A 94 -6.93 11.20 25.34
N PRO A 95 -7.87 11.20 24.37
CA PRO A 95 -8.94 12.19 24.30
C PRO A 95 -9.78 12.20 25.58
N PRO A 96 -10.21 13.38 26.06
CA PRO A 96 -10.99 13.48 27.29
C PRO A 96 -12.31 12.71 27.15
N GLY A 97 -12.61 11.87 28.14
CA GLY A 97 -13.86 11.09 28.21
C GLY A 97 -13.81 9.69 27.61
N GLN A 98 -12.72 9.32 26.92
CA GLN A 98 -12.57 7.97 26.34
C GLN A 98 -11.90 6.96 27.29
N GLY A 99 -11.22 7.45 28.34
CA GLY A 99 -10.45 6.62 29.27
C GLY A 99 -9.18 6.05 28.63
N GLU A 100 -8.21 5.64 29.45
CA GLU A 100 -6.99 4.98 28.96
C GLU A 100 -7.29 3.52 28.55
N LEU A 101 -6.53 3.01 27.59
CA LEU A 101 -6.52 1.57 27.29
C LEU A 101 -6.05 0.81 28.53
N LEU A 102 -6.71 -0.31 28.83
CA LEU A 102 -6.27 -1.16 29.93
C LEU A 102 -4.85 -1.69 29.67
N PRO A 103 -3.99 -1.79 30.70
CA PRO A 103 -2.66 -2.37 30.55
C PRO A 103 -2.77 -3.79 30.00
N MET A 104 -1.85 -4.18 29.11
CA MET A 104 -1.90 -5.47 28.41
C MET A 104 -1.41 -6.62 29.31
N GLU A 105 -0.53 -6.31 30.27
CA GLU A 105 0.13 -7.24 31.18
C GLU A 105 -0.79 -8.26 31.88
N PRO A 106 -1.99 -7.89 32.38
CA PRO A 106 -2.90 -8.83 33.03
C PRO A 106 -3.56 -9.82 32.07
N TYR A 107 -3.50 -9.55 30.76
CA TYR A 107 -4.19 -10.31 29.71
C TYR A 107 -3.23 -11.15 28.87
N LEU A 108 -1.93 -11.09 29.15
CA LEU A 108 -0.93 -11.96 28.54
C LEU A 108 -1.12 -13.40 29.03
N GLY A 109 -1.22 -14.36 28.10
CA GLY A 109 -1.35 -15.78 28.42
C GLY A 109 -2.76 -16.26 28.76
N VAL A 110 -3.78 -15.39 28.64
CA VAL A 110 -5.19 -15.83 28.68
C VAL A 110 -5.47 -16.65 27.43
N LYS A 111 -5.91 -17.90 27.61
CA LYS A 111 -6.30 -18.76 26.49
C LYS A 111 -7.56 -18.23 25.83
N MET A 112 -7.57 -18.20 24.51
CA MET A 112 -8.79 -17.91 23.77
C MET A 112 -9.69 -19.14 23.79
N PHE A 113 -11.00 -18.96 23.63
CA PHE A 113 -11.96 -20.06 23.58
C PHE A 113 -11.60 -21.12 22.52
N ALA A 114 -10.98 -20.71 21.42
CA ALA A 114 -10.50 -21.62 20.38
C ALA A 114 -9.38 -22.56 20.87
N ASP A 115 -8.47 -22.05 21.70
CA ASP A 115 -7.37 -22.84 22.28
C ASP A 115 -7.91 -23.89 23.25
N VAL A 116 -8.88 -23.50 24.08
CA VAL A 116 -9.57 -24.41 25.01
C VAL A 116 -10.36 -25.47 24.24
N ALA A 117 -11.05 -25.09 23.16
CA ALA A 117 -11.81 -26.04 22.33
C ALA A 117 -10.90 -27.07 21.64
N ALA A 118 -9.73 -26.65 21.16
CA ALA A 118 -8.73 -27.55 20.57
C ALA A 118 -8.14 -28.53 21.61
N GLU A 119 -7.89 -28.06 22.84
CA GLU A 119 -7.45 -28.92 23.95
C GLU A 119 -8.52 -29.94 24.35
N VAL A 120 -9.80 -29.55 24.43
CA VAL A 120 -10.89 -30.49 24.74
C VAL A 120 -11.07 -31.55 23.64
N ALA A 121 -10.93 -31.15 22.37
CA ALA A 121 -11.04 -32.09 21.24
C ALA A 121 -9.89 -33.12 21.24
N THR A 122 -8.66 -32.69 21.54
CA THR A 122 -7.49 -33.57 21.60
C THR A 122 -7.59 -34.56 22.77
N VAL A 123 -8.03 -34.12 23.96
CA VAL A 123 -8.26 -35.01 25.12
C VAL A 123 -9.35 -36.05 24.83
N SER A 124 -10.41 -35.67 24.12
CA SER A 124 -11.52 -36.57 23.76
C SER A 124 -11.14 -37.66 22.74
N THR A 125 -10.00 -37.53 22.07
CA THR A 125 -9.52 -38.50 21.07
C THR A 125 -8.56 -39.54 21.68
N THR A 126 -8.19 -39.38 22.95
CA THR A 126 -7.24 -40.24 23.69
C THR A 126 -7.89 -41.10 24.79
N SER A 127 -9.22 -41.30 24.76
CA SER A 127 -9.96 -42.28 25.59
C SER A 127 -10.65 -43.33 24.75
#